data_AF-A0ABD1KSF2-F1
#
_entry.id   AF-A0ABD1KSF2-F1
#
_cell.length_a   1.000
_cell.length_b   1.000
_cell.length_c   1.000
_cell.angle_alpha   90.00
_cell.angle_beta   90.00
_cell.angle_gamma   90.00
#
_symmetry.space_group_name_H-M   'P 1'
#
loop_
_entity.id
_entity.type
_entity.pdbx_description
1 polymer ?
#
loop_
_entity_poly.entity_id
_entity_poly.type
_entity_poly.pdbx_seq_one_letter_code
_entity_poly.pdbx_strand_id
1 'polypeptide(L)'
;MPVINAQVSELIKSLRMQGWTTRAIAKHLEHSGIQPSLSTIRRHCRCDVVRRQYKPRKLTRFIPMTREKNKELRLRQAQDWKAAGEKFDNVLFTDESTVALERFALQCWRKRSVKGMAKPRVKHPVKLHVWGGISRSDPGPLLIFDGSDEFKAHSSKGWE
;
A
#
# COMPACT_ATOMS: atom_id res chain seq x y z
N MET A 1 26.12 31.95 -9.09
CA MET A 1 25.15 30.94 -8.60
C MET A 1 24.12 31.67 -7.76
N PRO A 2 22.81 31.66 -8.10
CA PRO A 2 21.82 32.36 -7.29
C PRO A 2 21.80 31.75 -5.89
N VAL A 3 22.10 32.57 -4.89
CA VAL A 3 22.14 32.18 -3.48
C VAL A 3 20.69 32.13 -3.00
N ILE A 4 20.19 30.93 -2.73
CA ILE A 4 18.89 30.76 -2.08
C ILE A 4 19.03 31.31 -0.65
N ASN A 5 18.30 32.38 -0.35
CA ASN A 5 18.26 32.94 0.99
C ASN A 5 17.45 32.04 1.95
N ALA A 6 17.51 32.32 3.26
CA ALA A 6 16.83 31.51 4.26
C ALA A 6 15.30 31.43 4.06
N GLN A 7 14.68 32.52 3.59
CA GLN A 7 13.23 32.59 3.33
C GLN A 7 12.80 31.65 2.19
N VAL A 8 13.52 31.66 1.07
CA VAL A 8 13.25 30.80 -0.08
C VAL A 8 13.55 29.33 0.28
N SER A 9 14.57 29.09 1.11
CA SER A 9 14.81 27.76 1.66
C SER A 9 13.62 27.26 2.48
N GLU A 10 13.01 28.10 3.31
CA GLU A 10 11.84 27.73 4.12
C GLU A 10 10.58 27.51 3.26
N LEU A 11 10.38 28.35 2.24
CA LEU A 11 9.32 28.17 1.24
C LEU A 11 9.47 26.84 0.49
N ILE A 12 10.68 26.45 0.10
CA ILE A 12 10.95 25.16 -0.55
C ILE A 12 10.51 24.00 0.35
N LYS A 13 10.77 24.10 1.66
CA LYS A 13 10.38 23.07 2.63
C LYS A 13 8.87 23.01 2.81
N SER A 14 8.20 24.15 2.97
CA SER A 14 6.75 24.20 3.17
C SER A 14 5.98 23.64 1.95
N LEU A 15 6.37 24.02 0.73
CA LEU A 15 5.79 23.49 -0.50
C LEU A 15 6.02 21.98 -0.62
N ARG A 16 7.19 21.51 -0.19
CA ARG A 16 7.49 20.08 -0.18
C ARG A 16 6.62 19.31 0.82
N MET A 17 6.35 19.89 1.99
CA MET A 17 5.43 19.34 3.00
C MET A 17 3.99 19.27 2.50
N GLN A 18 3.58 20.19 1.63
CA GLN A 18 2.29 20.14 0.93
C GLN A 18 2.23 19.10 -0.21
N GLY A 19 3.29 18.30 -0.39
CA GLY A 19 3.33 17.22 -1.39
C GLY A 19 3.78 17.65 -2.78
N TRP A 20 4.24 18.89 -2.97
CA TRP A 20 4.65 19.37 -4.29
C TRP A 20 5.90 18.65 -4.80
N THR A 21 5.95 18.40 -6.11
CA THR A 21 7.12 17.80 -6.75
C THR A 21 8.26 18.82 -6.88
N THR A 22 9.52 18.37 -6.92
CA THR A 22 10.68 19.25 -7.12
C THR A 22 10.55 20.10 -8.39
N ARG A 23 9.94 19.57 -9.45
CA ARG A 23 9.70 20.31 -10.70
C ARG A 23 8.60 21.37 -10.52
N ALA A 24 7.53 21.05 -9.81
CA ALA A 24 6.47 22.01 -9.49
C ALA A 24 7.00 23.16 -8.62
N ILE A 25 7.85 22.86 -7.63
CA ILE A 25 8.53 23.86 -6.80
C ILE A 25 9.44 24.74 -7.67
N ALA A 26 10.24 24.16 -8.55
CA ALA A 26 11.10 24.92 -9.46
C ALA A 26 10.28 25.87 -10.35
N LYS A 27 9.18 25.37 -10.94
CA LYS A 27 8.27 26.19 -11.75
C LYS A 27 7.65 27.31 -10.92
N HIS A 28 7.22 27.04 -9.69
CA HIS A 28 6.64 28.05 -8.82
C HIS A 28 7.64 29.17 -8.49
N LEU A 29 8.88 28.81 -8.16
CA LEU A 29 9.95 29.77 -7.87
C LEU A 29 10.34 30.58 -9.11
N GLU A 30 10.28 29.97 -10.30
CA GLU A 30 10.53 30.66 -11.56
C GLU A 30 9.52 31.77 -11.84
N HIS A 31 8.23 31.57 -11.49
CA HIS A 31 7.22 32.64 -11.58
C HIS A 31 7.51 33.78 -10.60
N SER A 32 8.21 33.50 -9.51
CA SER A 32 8.67 34.50 -8.53
C SER A 32 10.04 35.10 -8.89
N GLY A 33 10.56 34.84 -10.10
CA GLY A 33 11.85 35.37 -10.58
C GLY A 33 13.09 34.65 -10.03
N ILE A 34 12.93 33.51 -9.36
CA ILE A 34 14.03 32.74 -8.79
C ILE A 34 14.19 31.45 -9.59
N GLN A 35 15.36 31.25 -10.21
CA GLN A 35 15.65 30.05 -11.00
C GLN A 35 16.69 29.16 -10.31
N PRO A 36 16.31 28.37 -9.29
CA PRO A 36 17.22 27.45 -8.64
C PRO A 36 17.37 26.15 -9.44
N SER A 37 18.57 25.57 -9.41
CA SER A 37 18.77 24.23 -9.96
C SER A 37 17.94 23.18 -9.21
N LEU A 38 17.50 22.13 -9.90
CA LEU A 38 16.80 21.01 -9.26
C LEU A 38 17.64 20.33 -8.17
N SER A 39 18.97 20.31 -8.32
CA SER A 39 19.91 19.85 -7.30
C SER A 39 19.86 20.71 -6.04
N THR A 40 19.76 22.03 -6.19
CA THR A 40 19.67 22.97 -5.07
C THR A 40 18.39 22.72 -4.28
N ILE A 41 17.22 22.65 -4.95
CA ILE A 41 15.94 22.32 -4.29
C ILE A 41 16.04 20.98 -3.54
N ARG A 42 16.60 19.94 -4.18
CA ARG A 42 16.78 18.63 -3.54
C ARG A 42 17.70 18.68 -2.32
N ARG A 43 18.70 19.56 -2.31
CA ARG A 43 19.61 19.74 -1.16
C ARG A 43 18.86 20.34 0.03
N HIS A 44 18.06 21.38 -0.18
CA HIS A 44 17.22 21.96 0.88
C HIS A 44 16.18 20.96 1.40
N CYS A 45 15.62 20.11 0.55
CA CYS A 45 14.73 19.01 0.98
C CYS A 45 15.46 17.82 1.65
N ARG A 46 16.80 17.80 1.68
CA ARG A 46 17.62 16.72 2.29
C ARG A 46 18.17 17.08 3.66
N CYS A 47 18.37 18.37 3.95
CA CYS A 47 19.08 18.84 5.13
C CYS A 47 18.24 18.81 6.41
N ASP A 48 16.91 18.78 6.31
CA ASP A 48 16.04 18.65 7.48
C ASP A 48 15.48 17.23 7.58
N VAL A 49 15.12 16.85 8.82
CA VAL A 49 14.47 15.65 9.39
C VAL A 49 13.48 14.88 8.50
N VAL A 50 13.04 15.49 7.40
CA VAL A 50 12.14 15.04 6.33
C VAL A 50 12.53 13.68 5.71
N ARG A 51 13.80 13.25 5.77
CA ARG A 51 14.20 11.94 5.20
C ARG A 51 13.57 10.75 5.93
N ARG A 52 13.30 10.86 7.25
CA ARG A 52 12.71 9.76 8.05
C ARG A 52 11.19 9.86 8.14
N GLN A 53 10.61 11.06 8.21
CA GLN A 53 9.15 11.24 8.30
C GLN A 53 8.44 11.26 6.94
N TYR A 54 9.15 11.59 5.85
CA TYR A 54 8.52 11.95 4.58
C TYR A 54 9.22 11.32 3.37
N LYS A 55 9.40 9.99 3.39
CA LYS A 55 9.11 9.30 2.12
C LYS A 55 7.61 9.53 1.96
N PRO A 56 7.11 10.25 0.93
CA PRO A 56 5.71 10.17 0.62
C PRO A 56 5.48 8.68 0.43
N ARG A 57 4.87 8.04 1.44
CA ARG A 57 4.34 6.69 1.28
C ARG A 57 3.53 6.88 0.02
N LYS A 58 3.89 6.17 -1.05
CA LYS A 58 3.00 6.09 -2.21
C LYS A 58 1.67 5.73 -1.55
N LEU A 59 0.74 6.69 -1.47
CA LEU A 59 -0.59 6.42 -0.96
C LEU A 59 -0.98 5.16 -1.71
N THR A 60 -1.28 4.10 -0.97
CA THR A 60 -1.67 2.82 -1.56
C THR A 60 -2.70 3.18 -2.61
N ARG A 61 -2.33 3.05 -3.89
CA ARG A 61 -3.10 3.61 -5.03
C ARG A 61 -4.51 3.02 -5.14
N PHE A 62 -4.78 2.02 -4.31
CA PHE A 62 -6.01 1.31 -4.23
C PHE A 62 -6.70 1.67 -2.92
N ILE A 63 -7.40 2.80 -2.93
CA ILE A 63 -8.60 2.94 -2.12
C ILE A 63 -9.73 2.62 -3.09
N PRO A 64 -10.43 1.47 -2.96
CA PRO A 64 -11.60 1.22 -3.77
C PRO A 64 -12.52 2.43 -3.70
N MET A 65 -12.98 2.95 -4.84
CA MET A 65 -14.01 3.98 -4.86
C MET A 65 -15.27 3.41 -4.22
N THR A 66 -15.40 3.64 -2.92
CA THR A 66 -16.52 3.17 -2.12
C THR A 66 -17.59 4.25 -2.20
N ARG A 67 -18.80 3.88 -2.64
CA ARG A 67 -19.94 4.80 -2.69
C ARG A 67 -20.23 5.36 -1.30
N GLU A 68 -20.71 6.60 -1.22
CA GLU A 68 -20.93 7.27 0.07
C GLU A 68 -21.85 6.47 0.99
N LYS A 69 -22.97 5.94 0.45
CA LYS A 69 -23.87 5.02 1.15
C LYS A 69 -23.15 3.82 1.80
N ASN A 70 -22.15 3.23 1.13
CA ASN A 70 -21.41 2.10 1.69
C ASN A 70 -20.45 2.54 2.80
N LYS A 71 -19.93 3.78 2.75
CA LYS A 71 -19.12 4.34 3.84
C LYS A 71 -19.98 4.58 5.07
N GLU A 72 -21.16 5.15 4.89
CA GLU A 72 -22.13 5.38 5.98
C GLU A 72 -22.52 4.08 6.68
N LEU A 73 -22.84 3.03 5.91
CA LEU A 73 -23.17 1.72 6.46
C LEU A 73 -22.00 1.12 7.26
N ARG A 74 -20.78 1.21 6.74
CA ARG A 74 -19.58 0.72 7.44
C ARG A 74 -19.32 1.52 8.72
N LEU A 75 -19.51 2.83 8.69
CA LEU A 75 -19.33 3.69 9.85
C LEU A 75 -20.36 3.37 10.95
N ARG A 76 -21.63 3.24 10.57
CA ARG A 76 -22.71 2.87 11.49
C ARG A 76 -22.43 1.54 12.15
N GLN A 77 -22.15 0.49 11.37
CA GLN A 77 -21.84 -0.83 11.90
C GLN A 77 -20.65 -0.82 12.88
N ALA A 78 -19.59 -0.06 12.55
CA ALA A 78 -18.43 0.07 13.45
C ALA A 78 -18.78 0.81 14.75
N GLN A 79 -19.65 1.82 14.69
CA GLN A 79 -20.16 2.50 15.87
C GLN A 79 -21.02 1.57 16.74
N ASP A 80 -21.88 0.76 16.11
CA ASP A 80 -22.74 -0.20 16.80
C ASP A 80 -21.90 -1.26 17.53
N TRP A 81 -20.88 -1.86 16.88
CA TRP A 81 -19.97 -2.79 17.54
C TRP A 81 -19.20 -2.16 18.71
N LYS A 82 -18.78 -0.91 18.55
CA LYS A 82 -18.10 -0.17 19.63
C LYS A 82 -19.04 0.09 20.81
N ALA A 83 -20.29 0.48 20.54
CA ALA A 83 -21.30 0.73 21.56
C ALA A 83 -21.70 -0.56 22.30
N ALA A 84 -21.79 -1.67 21.58
CA ALA A 84 -22.06 -3.00 22.15
C ALA A 84 -20.89 -3.57 22.97
N GLY A 85 -19.69 -2.96 22.89
CA GLY A 85 -18.49 -3.48 23.54
C GLY A 85 -18.02 -4.82 22.94
N GLU A 86 -18.28 -5.04 21.64
CA GLU A 86 -17.92 -6.27 20.94
C GLU A 86 -16.41 -6.54 21.01
N LYS A 87 -16.05 -7.78 21.37
CA LYS A 87 -14.65 -8.23 21.54
C LYS A 87 -14.22 -9.22 20.47
N PHE A 88 -15.16 -9.73 19.68
CA PHE A 88 -14.98 -10.75 18.65
C PHE A 88 -14.46 -12.09 19.18
N ASP A 89 -14.66 -12.35 20.49
CA ASP A 89 -14.20 -13.59 21.14
C ASP A 89 -14.92 -14.83 20.59
N ASN A 90 -16.20 -14.69 20.23
CA ASN A 90 -17.05 -15.76 19.69
C ASN A 90 -17.45 -15.51 18.22
N VAL A 91 -16.50 -15.05 17.40
CA VAL A 91 -16.73 -14.78 15.98
C VAL A 91 -15.85 -15.68 15.10
N LEU A 92 -16.48 -16.38 14.16
CA LEU A 92 -15.80 -17.09 13.09
C LEU A 92 -15.76 -16.20 11.85
N PHE A 93 -14.56 -15.75 11.49
CA PHE A 93 -14.30 -15.04 10.24
C PHE A 93 -14.10 -16.07 9.13
N THR A 94 -14.74 -15.86 7.99
CA THR A 94 -14.57 -16.72 6.81
C THR A 94 -14.35 -15.86 5.59
N ASP A 95 -13.56 -16.35 4.63
CA ASP A 95 -13.37 -15.68 3.35
C ASP A 95 -12.94 -16.68 2.28
N GLU A 96 -13.09 -16.26 1.02
CA GLU A 96 -12.55 -16.94 -0.14
C GLU A 96 -11.34 -16.18 -0.67
N SER A 97 -10.29 -16.91 -1.01
CA SER A 97 -9.10 -16.32 -1.62
C SER A 97 -8.63 -17.10 -2.83
N THR A 98 -7.84 -16.43 -3.66
CA THR A 98 -7.23 -17.04 -4.83
C THR A 98 -5.73 -16.83 -4.77
N VAL A 99 -4.98 -17.92 -4.63
CA VAL A 99 -3.52 -17.90 -4.51
C VAL A 99 -2.92 -18.28 -5.85
N ALA A 100 -2.13 -17.38 -6.44
CA ALA A 100 -1.34 -17.72 -7.63
C ALA A 100 -0.13 -18.58 -7.23
N LEU A 101 0.10 -19.70 -7.91
CA LEU A 101 1.23 -20.59 -7.64
C LEU A 101 2.59 -19.99 -8.04
N GLU A 102 2.56 -19.01 -8.95
CA GLU A 102 3.76 -18.32 -9.42
C GLU A 102 4.12 -17.10 -8.54
N ARG A 103 5.41 -16.97 -8.20
CA ARG A 103 5.94 -15.78 -7.52
C ARG A 103 6.36 -14.71 -8.53
N PHE A 104 5.54 -13.67 -8.69
CA PHE A 104 5.87 -12.49 -9.50
C PHE A 104 6.85 -11.53 -8.80
N ALA A 105 7.99 -12.03 -8.30
CA ALA A 105 9.00 -11.19 -7.66
C ALA A 105 9.51 -10.14 -8.68
N LEU A 106 9.12 -8.88 -8.48
CA LEU A 106 9.55 -7.73 -9.30
C LEU A 106 10.97 -7.26 -8.94
N GLN A 107 11.51 -7.72 -7.82
CA GLN A 107 12.85 -7.35 -7.38
C GLN A 107 13.89 -8.30 -8.01
N CYS A 108 14.70 -7.74 -8.90
CA CYS A 108 15.89 -8.36 -9.44
C CYS A 108 17.12 -7.53 -9.04
N TRP A 109 18.12 -8.18 -8.44
CA TRP A 109 19.41 -7.56 -8.20
C TRP A 109 20.22 -7.65 -9.48
N ARG A 110 20.71 -6.50 -9.96
CA ARG A 110 21.51 -6.44 -11.18
C ARG A 110 22.61 -5.42 -11.05
N LYS A 111 23.71 -5.62 -11.80
CA LYS A 111 24.77 -4.63 -11.94
C LYS A 111 24.19 -3.35 -12.57
N ARG A 112 24.68 -2.19 -12.13
CA ARG A 112 24.16 -0.86 -12.54
C ARG A 112 24.22 -0.62 -14.05
N SER A 113 25.18 -1.23 -14.75
CA SER A 113 25.37 -1.15 -16.20
C SER A 113 24.42 -2.03 -17.01
N VAL A 114 23.75 -3.00 -16.38
CA VAL A 114 22.88 -3.96 -17.07
C VAL A 114 21.46 -3.42 -17.10
N LYS A 115 20.89 -3.28 -18.30
CA LYS A 115 19.46 -2.98 -18.48
C LYS A 115 18.66 -4.14 -17.89
N GLY A 116 17.72 -3.82 -17.00
CA GLY A 116 16.87 -4.85 -16.44
C GLY A 116 15.88 -5.34 -17.45
N MET A 117 15.77 -6.65 -17.59
CA MET A 117 14.62 -7.26 -18.22
C MET A 117 13.52 -7.37 -17.16
N ALA A 118 12.37 -6.77 -17.40
CA ALA A 118 11.20 -7.04 -16.59
C ALA A 118 10.84 -8.52 -16.82
N LYS A 119 10.72 -9.31 -15.75
CA LYS A 119 10.16 -10.65 -15.89
C LYS A 119 8.72 -10.50 -16.42
N PRO A 120 8.36 -11.16 -17.52
CA PRO A 120 6.99 -11.10 -18.03
C PRO A 120 6.05 -11.66 -16.95
N ARG A 121 4.96 -10.95 -16.69
CA ARG A 121 3.89 -11.44 -15.82
C ARG A 121 2.91 -12.17 -16.70
N VAL A 122 2.69 -13.47 -16.45
CA VAL A 122 1.66 -14.24 -17.15
C VAL A 122 0.30 -13.59 -16.87
N LYS A 123 -0.49 -13.33 -17.92
CA LYS A 123 -1.82 -12.68 -17.80
C LYS A 123 -2.79 -13.57 -17.00
N HIS A 124 -2.68 -14.88 -17.18
CA HIS A 124 -3.52 -15.90 -16.57
C HIS A 124 -2.65 -16.96 -15.86
N PRO A 125 -2.08 -16.63 -14.68
CA PRO A 125 -1.28 -17.60 -13.96
C PRO A 125 -2.16 -18.70 -13.38
N VAL A 126 -1.56 -19.88 -13.15
CA VAL A 126 -2.23 -20.97 -12.44
C VAL A 126 -2.53 -20.53 -11.01
N LYS A 127 -3.76 -20.77 -10.58
CA LYS A 127 -4.31 -20.30 -9.31
C LYS A 127 -4.98 -21.46 -8.58
N LEU A 128 -4.87 -21.44 -7.27
CA LEU A 128 -5.67 -22.25 -6.36
C LEU A 128 -6.75 -21.36 -5.76
N HIS A 129 -7.99 -21.85 -5.80
CA HIS A 129 -9.09 -21.24 -5.05
C HIS A 129 -9.14 -21.91 -3.68
N VAL A 130 -9.27 -21.10 -2.63
CA VAL A 130 -9.35 -21.58 -1.26
C VAL A 130 -10.49 -20.90 -0.53
N TRP A 131 -11.16 -21.64 0.34
CA TRP A 131 -12.07 -21.12 1.35
C TRP A 131 -11.47 -21.43 2.72
N GLY A 132 -11.56 -20.49 3.67
CA GLY A 132 -11.03 -20.72 5.00
C GLY A 132 -11.80 -19.98 6.09
N GLY A 133 -11.83 -20.59 7.27
CA GLY A 133 -12.30 -19.95 8.50
C GLY A 133 -11.15 -19.63 9.45
N ILE A 134 -11.32 -18.63 10.31
CA ILE A 134 -10.45 -18.33 11.45
C ILE A 134 -11.24 -17.70 12.58
N SER A 135 -10.88 -18.02 13.81
CA SER A 135 -11.42 -17.40 15.03
C SER A 135 -10.30 -16.72 15.82
N ARG A 136 -10.63 -16.09 16.95
CA ARG A 136 -9.61 -15.55 17.87
C ARG A 136 -8.67 -16.62 18.39
N SER A 137 -9.21 -17.81 18.71
CA SER A 137 -8.46 -18.87 19.37
C SER A 137 -7.65 -19.68 18.37
N ASP A 138 -8.27 -20.08 17.26
CA ASP A 138 -7.69 -21.08 16.38
C ASP A 138 -8.00 -20.83 14.89
N PRO A 139 -7.12 -21.32 13.99
CA PRO A 139 -7.46 -21.51 12.59
C PRO A 139 -8.68 -22.42 12.46
N GLY A 140 -9.62 -22.01 11.62
CA GLY A 140 -10.73 -22.86 11.20
C GLY A 140 -10.33 -23.78 10.04
N PRO A 141 -11.29 -24.53 9.49
CA PRO A 141 -11.05 -25.40 8.34
C PRO A 141 -10.54 -24.60 7.13
N LEU A 142 -9.65 -25.22 6.36
CA LEU A 142 -9.17 -24.72 5.08
C LEU A 142 -9.56 -25.71 3.98
N LEU A 143 -10.28 -25.22 2.97
CA LEU A 143 -10.70 -25.99 1.82
C LEU A 143 -9.97 -25.48 0.57
N ILE A 144 -9.43 -26.40 -0.23
CA ILE A 144 -8.84 -26.11 -1.53
C ILE A 144 -9.80 -26.66 -2.59
N PHE A 145 -10.24 -25.81 -3.52
CA PHE A 145 -11.07 -26.25 -4.63
C PHE A 145 -10.17 -26.84 -5.73
N ASP A 146 -10.39 -28.11 -6.09
CA ASP A 146 -9.63 -28.83 -7.11
C ASP A 146 -10.34 -28.86 -8.48
N GLY A 147 -11.55 -28.31 -8.58
CA GLY A 147 -12.32 -28.22 -9.82
C GLY A 147 -13.06 -29.50 -10.19
N SER A 148 -12.96 -30.55 -9.37
CA SER A 148 -13.93 -31.64 -9.33
C SER A 148 -15.02 -31.28 -8.30
N ASP A 149 -16.28 -31.63 -8.58
CA ASP A 149 -17.41 -31.43 -7.64
C ASP A 149 -17.29 -32.30 -6.36
N GLU A 150 -16.12 -32.90 -6.10
CA GLU A 150 -15.85 -33.74 -4.94
C GLU A 150 -15.13 -32.94 -3.84
N PHE A 151 -15.83 -32.72 -2.74
CA PHE A 151 -15.30 -32.07 -1.54
C PHE A 151 -14.18 -32.91 -0.89
N LYS A 152 -12.96 -32.40 -0.90
CA LYS A 152 -11.84 -32.97 -0.12
C LYS A 152 -11.50 -32.04 1.05
N ALA A 153 -12.18 -32.25 2.17
CA ALA A 153 -11.81 -31.61 3.43
C ALA A 153 -10.47 -32.16 3.91
N HIS A 154 -9.41 -31.36 3.82
CA HIS A 154 -8.13 -31.69 4.45
C HIS A 154 -8.19 -31.29 5.92
N SER A 155 -8.65 -32.22 6.76
CA SER A 155 -8.55 -32.09 8.22
C SER A 155 -7.13 -32.47 8.67
N SER A 156 -6.34 -31.49 9.08
CA SER A 156 -5.19 -31.75 9.94
C SER A 156 -5.73 -32.10 11.33
N LYS A 157 -5.62 -33.39 11.67
CA LYS A 157 -5.96 -34.04 12.95
C LYS A 157 -5.93 -33.10 14.17
N GLY A 158 -7.01 -33.16 14.98
CA GLY A 158 -7.00 -32.77 16.39
C GLY A 158 -8.22 -31.97 16.85
N TRP A 159 -9.39 -32.61 16.96
CA TRP A 159 -10.50 -32.12 17.76
C TRP A 159 -11.08 -33.33 18.53
N GLU A 160 -10.59 -33.53 19.76
CA GLU A 160 -11.34 -34.16 20.85
C GLU A 160 -11.86 -33.05 21.76
#